data_AF-A0A352IRE7-F1
#
_entry.id   AF-A0A352IRE7-F1
#
_cell.length_a   1.000
_cell.length_b   1.000
_cell.length_c   1.000
_cell.angle_alpha   90.00
_cell.angle_beta   90.00
_cell.angle_gamma   90.00
#
_symmetry.space_group_name_H-M   'P 1'
#
loop_
_entity.id
_entity.type
_entity.pdbx_description
1 polymer ?
#
loop_
_entity_poly.entity_id
_entity_poly.type
_entity_poly.pdbx_seq_one_letter_code
_entity_poly.pdbx_strand_id
1 'polypeptide(L)'
;FHGTGAEVFASGKKYEGEYIEGKFHGKGLLKNPNGSSIEATFRHGEPYGQVRLTTAAGEIFTARTTEPGVCYRDKSYRATECPKLEGW
;
A
#
# COMPACT_ATOMS: atom_id res chain seq x y z
N PHE A 1 -0.95 -5.47 20.44
CA PHE A 1 -0.84 -4.00 20.34
C PHE A 1 -2.05 -3.46 19.61
N HIS A 2 -2.63 -2.38 20.11
CA HIS A 2 -3.79 -1.69 19.53
C HIS A 2 -3.46 -0.20 19.43
N GLY A 3 -3.75 0.43 18.29
CA GLY A 3 -3.50 1.86 18.06
C GLY A 3 -2.58 2.11 16.86
N THR A 4 -2.09 3.35 16.73
CA THR A 4 -1.18 3.75 15.65
C THR A 4 0.26 3.41 15.99
N GLY A 5 1.03 3.03 14.98
CA GLY A 5 2.44 2.71 15.14
C GLY A 5 3.22 2.86 13.84
N ALA A 6 4.54 2.79 13.98
CA ALA A 6 5.44 2.72 12.85
C ALA A 6 6.38 1.52 13.04
N GLU A 7 6.54 0.73 11.99
CA GLU A 7 7.45 -0.42 11.94
C GLU A 7 8.47 -0.20 10.83
N VAL A 8 9.74 -0.42 11.16
CA VAL A 8 10.83 -0.39 10.18
C VAL A 8 11.32 -1.82 10.02
N PHE A 9 11.21 -2.33 8.80
CA PHE A 9 11.63 -3.68 8.46
C PHE A 9 13.15 -3.73 8.24
N ALA A 10 13.75 -4.90 8.39
CA ALA A 10 15.17 -5.12 8.09
C ALA A 10 15.54 -4.76 6.64
N SER A 11 14.58 -4.82 5.71
CA SER A 11 14.75 -4.38 4.32
C SER A 11 14.75 -2.85 4.15
N GLY A 12 14.67 -2.07 5.22
CA GLY A 12 14.58 -0.60 5.21
C GLY A 12 13.19 -0.05 4.87
N LYS A 13 12.20 -0.91 4.65
CA LYS A 13 10.81 -0.50 4.44
C LYS A 13 10.26 0.08 5.74
N LYS A 14 9.33 1.03 5.62
CA LYS A 14 8.67 1.62 6.78
C LYS A 14 7.17 1.54 6.61
N TYR A 15 6.49 0.85 7.51
CA TYR A 15 5.04 0.91 7.62
C TYR A 15 4.66 1.93 8.69
N GLU A 16 3.68 2.77 8.40
CA GLU A 16 3.07 3.72 9.33
C GLU A 16 1.56 3.54 9.24
N GLY A 17 0.90 3.15 10.33
CA GLY A 17 -0.54 2.88 10.27
C GLY A 17 -1.12 2.38 11.58
N GLU A 18 -2.38 1.96 11.51
CA GLU A 18 -3.08 1.38 12.65
C GLU A 18 -2.78 -0.12 12.77
N TYR A 19 -2.87 -0.60 14.01
CA TYR A 19 -2.66 -1.99 14.38
C TYR A 19 -3.81 -2.46 15.28
N ILE A 20 -4.24 -3.70 15.05
CA ILE A 20 -5.16 -4.44 15.92
C ILE A 20 -4.52 -5.79 16.22
N GLU A 21 -4.39 -6.14 17.49
CA GLU A 21 -3.72 -7.38 17.93
C GLU A 21 -2.30 -7.59 17.33
N GLY A 22 -1.58 -6.51 17.02
CA GLY A 22 -0.27 -6.58 16.38
C GLY A 22 -0.28 -6.86 14.87
N LYS A 23 -1.45 -6.88 14.23
CA LYS A 23 -1.59 -6.95 12.76
C LYS A 23 -1.96 -5.58 12.20
N PHE A 24 -1.59 -5.31 10.94
CA PHE A 24 -2.02 -4.10 10.25
C PHE A 24 -3.54 -4.01 10.20
N HIS A 25 -4.05 -2.84 10.54
CA HIS A 25 -5.47 -2.52 10.54
C HIS A 25 -5.67 -1.07 10.12
N GLY A 26 -6.92 -0.70 9.78
CA GLY A 26 -7.26 0.69 9.50
C GLY A 26 -6.41 1.26 8.35
N LYS A 27 -6.11 2.55 8.39
CA LYS A 27 -5.27 3.15 7.35
C LYS A 27 -3.79 2.86 7.60
N GLY A 28 -3.09 2.43 6.55
CA GLY A 28 -1.66 2.16 6.59
C GLY A 28 -0.95 2.69 5.34
N LEU A 29 0.29 3.11 5.55
CA LEU A 29 1.21 3.61 4.53
C LEU A 29 2.53 2.85 4.63
N LEU A 30 2.82 2.03 3.63
CA LEU A 30 4.10 1.36 3.46
C LEU A 30 4.97 2.21 2.53
N LYS A 31 6.13 2.65 3.01
CA LYS A 31 7.15 3.36 2.23
C LYS A 31 8.33 2.45 1.98
N ASN A 32 8.75 2.38 0.73
CA ASN A 32 9.94 1.66 0.31
C ASN A 32 11.16 2.59 0.29
N PRO A 33 12.38 2.05 0.51
CA PRO A 33 13.63 2.84 0.45
C PRO A 33 13.85 3.54 -0.89
N ASN A 34 13.34 2.96 -1.98
CA ASN A 34 13.42 3.53 -3.32
C ASN A 34 12.48 4.74 -3.53
N GLY A 35 11.72 5.15 -2.51
CA GLY A 35 10.78 6.27 -2.57
C GLY A 35 9.37 5.91 -3.03
N SER A 36 9.14 4.68 -3.51
CA SER A 36 7.78 4.21 -3.78
C SER A 36 6.98 4.01 -2.49
N SER A 37 5.66 4.11 -2.58
CA SER A 37 4.78 3.90 -1.43
C SER A 37 3.46 3.25 -1.79
N ILE A 38 2.85 2.61 -0.79
CA ILE A 38 1.59 1.88 -0.88
C ILE A 38 0.73 2.35 0.28
N GLU A 39 -0.38 2.99 -0.02
CA GLU A 39 -1.38 3.42 0.94
C GLU A 39 -2.63 2.54 0.76
N ALA A 40 -3.05 1.87 1.82
CA ALA A 40 -4.21 1.00 1.80
C ALA A 40 -4.95 1.05 3.14
N THR A 41 -6.22 0.65 3.12
CA THR A 41 -6.89 0.25 4.35
C THR A 41 -6.61 -1.22 4.59
N PHE A 42 -6.21 -1.62 5.80
CA PHE A 42 -5.90 -2.99 6.16
C PHE A 42 -6.98 -3.58 7.07
N ARG A 43 -7.30 -4.85 6.87
CA ARG A 43 -8.19 -5.64 7.73
C ARG A 43 -7.53 -6.99 8.01
N HIS A 44 -7.26 -7.27 9.29
CA HIS A 44 -6.57 -8.49 9.72
C HIS A 44 -5.19 -8.74 9.07
N GLY A 45 -4.46 -7.68 8.72
CA GLY A 45 -3.15 -7.76 8.08
C GLY A 45 -3.18 -7.69 6.54
N GLU A 46 -4.36 -7.76 5.92
CA GLU A 46 -4.49 -7.73 4.46
C GLU A 46 -5.07 -6.39 3.98
N PRO A 47 -4.63 -5.86 2.82
CA PRO A 47 -5.26 -4.69 2.23
C PRO A 47 -6.73 -4.99 1.87
N TYR A 48 -7.59 -4.00 2.05
CA TYR A 48 -9.03 -4.08 1.84
C TYR A 48 -9.52 -2.84 1.08
N GLY A 49 -10.27 -3.07 0.01
CA GLY A 49 -10.89 -2.02 -0.79
C GLY A 49 -9.91 -1.39 -1.77
N GLN A 50 -9.78 -0.07 -1.71
CA GLN A 50 -8.94 0.71 -2.62
C GLN A 50 -7.52 0.85 -2.09
N VAL A 51 -6.56 0.70 -2.98
CA VAL A 51 -5.13 0.80 -2.71
C VAL A 51 -4.56 1.89 -3.60
N ARG A 52 -3.81 2.83 -3.02
CA ARG A 52 -3.06 3.85 -3.77
C ARG A 52 -1.59 3.47 -3.79
N LEU A 53 -1.08 3.25 -4.99
CA LEU A 53 0.32 2.93 -5.27
C LEU A 53 1.00 4.19 -5.81
N THR A 54 2.15 4.55 -5.28
CA THR A 54 2.99 5.64 -5.80
C THR A 54 4.34 5.06 -6.19
N THR A 55 4.74 5.21 -7.45
CA THR A 55 6.04 4.73 -7.91
C THR A 55 7.17 5.66 -7.44
N ALA A 56 8.41 5.21 -7.53
CA ALA A 56 9.58 6.05 -7.24
C ALA A 56 9.67 7.29 -8.15
N ALA A 57 9.10 7.21 -9.37
CA ALA A 57 9.00 8.32 -10.30
C ALA A 57 7.86 9.31 -9.96
N GLY A 58 7.06 9.02 -8.92
CA GLY A 58 5.93 9.85 -8.50
C GLY A 58 4.65 9.58 -9.27
N GLU A 59 4.58 8.52 -10.08
CA GLU A 59 3.34 8.13 -10.75
C GLU A 59 2.39 7.49 -9.74
N ILE A 60 1.12 7.88 -9.80
CA ILE A 60 0.09 7.39 -8.90
C ILE A 60 -0.79 6.38 -9.65
N PHE A 61 -1.05 5.25 -9.02
CA PHE A 61 -1.96 4.23 -9.48
C PHE A 61 -2.95 3.87 -8.37
N THR A 62 -4.12 3.43 -8.79
CA THR A 62 -5.16 2.91 -7.91
C THR A 62 -5.41 1.45 -8.25
N ALA A 63 -5.41 0.57 -7.26
CA ALA A 63 -5.86 -0.81 -7.39
C ALA A 63 -7.08 -1.05 -6.50
N ARG A 64 -7.84 -2.12 -6.78
CA ARG A 64 -8.91 -2.60 -5.91
C ARG A 64 -8.65 -4.05 -5.55
N THR A 65 -8.88 -4.41 -4.29
CA THR A 65 -8.71 -5.79 -3.82
C THR A 65 -9.69 -6.77 -4.47
N THR A 66 -10.77 -6.27 -5.07
CA THR A 66 -11.73 -7.04 -5.87
C THR A 66 -11.26 -7.31 -7.30
N GLU A 67 -10.24 -6.61 -7.78
CA GLU A 67 -9.71 -6.68 -9.15
C GLU A 67 -8.19 -6.91 -9.12
N PRO A 68 -7.74 -8.10 -8.72
CA PRO A 68 -6.31 -8.39 -8.54
C PRO A 68 -5.55 -8.22 -9.85
N GLY A 69 -4.40 -7.54 -9.78
CA GLY A 69 -3.52 -7.29 -10.93
C GLY A 69 -3.94 -6.13 -11.84
N VAL A 70 -5.11 -5.52 -11.60
CA VAL A 70 -5.58 -4.36 -12.35
C VAL A 70 -5.29 -3.07 -11.59
N CYS A 71 -4.57 -2.17 -12.25
CA CYS A 71 -4.30 -0.84 -11.73
C CYS A 71 -4.79 0.23 -12.70
N TYR A 72 -5.22 1.36 -12.14
CA TYR A 72 -5.65 2.53 -12.89
C TYR A 72 -4.70 3.67 -12.58
N ARG A 73 -3.96 4.15 -13.58
CA ARG A 73 -3.12 5.33 -13.42
C ARG A 73 -3.98 6.55 -13.10
N ASP A 74 -3.51 7.44 -12.25
CA ASP A 74 -4.20 8.69 -11.93
C ASP A 74 -4.57 9.45 -13.22
N LYS A 75 -5.82 9.93 -13.29
CA LYS A 75 -6.42 10.60 -14.46
C LYS A 75 -6.48 9.75 -15.75
N SER A 76 -6.30 8.44 -15.66
CA SER A 76 -6.49 7.50 -16.77
C SER A 76 -7.67 6.57 -16.47
N TYR A 77 -8.61 6.49 -17.41
CA TYR A 77 -9.69 5.50 -17.37
C TYR A 77 -9.24 4.12 -17.89
N ARG A 78 -8.03 4.03 -18.46
CA ARG A 78 -7.50 2.79 -19.01
C ARG A 78 -6.89 1.96 -17.89
N ALA A 79 -7.39 0.72 -17.75
CA ALA A 79 -6.76 -0.31 -16.94
C ALA A 79 -5.35 -0.62 -17.48
N THR A 80 -4.38 -0.66 -16.57
CA THR A 80 -2.99 -1.02 -16.82
C THR A 80 -2.57 -2.15 -15.89
N GLU A 81 -1.48 -2.82 -16.23
CA GLU A 81 -0.81 -3.70 -15.28
C GLU A 81 -0.34 -2.88 -14.07
N CYS A 82 -0.38 -3.50 -12.89
CA CYS A 82 0.12 -2.86 -11.68
C CYS A 82 1.64 -2.66 -11.75
N PRO A 83 2.14 -1.51 -11.29
CA PRO A 83 3.58 -1.29 -11.22
C PRO A 83 4.18 -2.34 -10.29
N LYS A 84 5.34 -2.88 -10.67
CA LYS A 84 6.11 -3.78 -9.81
C LYS A 84 6.67 -2.97 -8.63
N LEU A 85 5.97 -3.02 -7.50
CA LEU A 85 6.42 -2.43 -6.24
C LEU A 85 6.98 -3.52 -5.35
N GLU A 86 8.16 -3.29 -4.77
CA GLU A 86 8.74 -4.23 -3.83
C GLU A 86 7.90 -4.27 -2.54
N GLY A 87 7.44 -5.46 -2.14
CA GLY A 87 6.66 -5.63 -0.89
C GLY A 87 5.15 -5.53 -1.05
N TRP A 88 4.66 -5.67 -2.28
CA TRP A 88 3.32 -6.15 -2.56
C TRP A 88 3.36 -7.67 -2.78
#